data_AF-A6TP44-F1
#
_entry.id   AF-A6TP44-F1
#
_cell.length_a   1.000
_cell.length_b   1.000
_cell.length_c   1.000
_cell.angle_alpha   90.00
_cell.angle_beta   90.00
_cell.angle_gamma   90.00
#
_symmetry.space_group_name_H-M   'P 1'
#
loop_
_entity.id
_entity.type
_entity.pdbx_description
1 polymer ?
#
loop_
_entity_poly.entity_id
_entity_poly.type
_entity_poly.pdbx_seq_one_letter_code
_entity_poly.pdbx_strand_id
1 'polypeptide(L)'
;MNTHKISVIYEVFPSEKARELAKRLEIHYTPKHGSWLNIAELELSVFTRQCLNKRIPDIETLQTKAYLWEQNRNESQKELIGILLQKMLV
;
A
#
# COMPACT_ATOMS: atom_id res chain seq x y z
N MET A 1 -13.54 -11.83 -2.20
CA MET A 1 -12.93 -10.50 -2.07
C MET A 1 -12.98 -9.82 -3.44
N ASN A 2 -13.89 -8.87 -3.66
CA ASN A 2 -14.08 -8.17 -4.95
C ASN A 2 -13.88 -6.66 -4.77
N THR A 3 -12.94 -6.26 -3.91
CA THR A 3 -12.69 -4.86 -3.52
C THR A 3 -12.01 -4.04 -4.62
N HIS A 4 -11.52 -4.68 -5.68
CA HIS A 4 -10.82 -4.04 -6.81
C HIS A 4 -11.75 -3.76 -8.00
N LYS A 5 -13.03 -3.46 -7.74
CA LYS A 5 -13.97 -3.03 -8.80
C LYS A 5 -14.19 -1.53 -8.71
N ILE A 6 -14.18 -0.86 -9.86
CA ILE A 6 -14.50 0.57 -9.97
C ILE A 6 -15.87 0.90 -9.36
N SER A 7 -16.82 -0.07 -9.38
CA SER A 7 -18.14 0.10 -8.77
C SER A 7 -18.10 0.50 -7.30
N VAL A 8 -17.11 0.03 -6.53
CA VAL A 8 -16.96 0.36 -5.11
C VAL A 8 -16.73 1.85 -4.90
N ILE A 9 -16.07 2.53 -5.86
CA ILE A 9 -15.86 3.99 -5.79
C ILE A 9 -17.19 4.74 -5.84
N TYR A 10 -18.16 4.23 -6.63
CA TYR A 10 -19.51 4.80 -6.72
C TYR A 10 -20.40 4.45 -5.53
N GLU A 11 -20.08 3.40 -4.78
CA GLU A 11 -20.76 3.06 -3.53
C GLU A 11 -20.34 3.99 -2.37
N VAL A 12 -19.09 4.47 -2.39
CA VAL A 12 -18.51 5.26 -1.29
C VAL A 12 -18.59 6.77 -1.51
N PHE A 13 -18.52 7.25 -2.75
CA PHE A 13 -18.49 8.69 -3.06
C PHE A 13 -19.72 9.15 -3.87
N PRO A 14 -20.12 10.43 -3.74
CA PRO A 14 -21.08 11.04 -4.65
C PRO A 14 -20.64 10.88 -6.11
N SER A 15 -21.61 10.70 -7.01
CA SER A 15 -21.40 10.29 -8.41
C SER A 15 -20.39 11.15 -9.19
N GLU A 16 -20.39 12.47 -8.97
CA GLU A 16 -19.43 13.38 -9.60
C GLU A 16 -17.98 13.10 -9.15
N LYS A 17 -17.75 13.02 -7.83
CA LYS A 17 -16.45 12.72 -7.24
C LYS A 17 -15.99 11.30 -7.58
N ALA A 18 -16.90 10.34 -7.58
CA ALA A 18 -16.60 8.95 -7.95
C ALA A 18 -16.11 8.85 -9.40
N ARG A 19 -16.76 9.59 -10.33
CA ARG A 19 -16.37 9.61 -11.74
C ARG A 19 -15.01 10.26 -11.96
N GLU A 20 -14.70 11.35 -11.24
CA GLU A 20 -13.39 11.98 -11.30
C GLU A 20 -12.28 11.03 -10.85
N LEU A 21 -12.47 10.36 -9.71
CA LEU A 21 -11.51 9.39 -9.19
C LEU A 21 -11.37 8.17 -10.11
N ALA A 22 -12.48 7.64 -10.61
CA ALA A 22 -12.47 6.49 -11.52
C ALA A 22 -11.74 6.78 -12.83
N LYS A 23 -11.82 8.01 -13.37
CA LYS A 23 -11.09 8.40 -14.58
C LYS A 23 -9.57 8.43 -14.40
N ARG A 24 -9.10 8.62 -13.16
CA ARG A 24 -7.67 8.70 -12.83
C ARG A 24 -7.07 7.34 -12.46
N LEU A 25 -7.90 6.33 -12.22
CA LEU A 25 -7.49 5.02 -11.75
C LEU A 25 -7.37 4.03 -12.92
N GLU A 26 -6.15 3.54 -13.14
CA GLU A 26 -5.90 2.40 -14.02
C GLU A 26 -5.63 1.15 -13.18
N ILE A 27 -6.42 0.09 -13.39
CA ILE A 27 -6.29 -1.16 -12.63
C ILE A 27 -5.50 -2.17 -13.48
N HIS A 28 -4.27 -2.44 -13.07
CA HIS A 28 -3.48 -3.53 -13.62
C HIS A 28 -3.69 -4.80 -12.80
N TYR A 29 -4.27 -5.83 -13.43
CA TYR A 29 -4.45 -7.12 -12.78
C TYR A 29 -3.14 -7.92 -12.83
N THR A 30 -2.61 -8.25 -11.66
CA THR A 30 -1.48 -9.18 -11.56
C THR A 30 -1.92 -10.59 -11.97
N PRO A 31 -1.14 -11.31 -12.81
CA PRO A 31 -1.43 -12.70 -13.15
C PRO A 31 -1.56 -13.58 -11.91
N LYS A 32 -2.44 -14.60 -11.96
CA LYS A 32 -2.74 -15.47 -10.80
C LYS A 32 -1.51 -16.13 -10.14
N HIS A 33 -0.44 -16.34 -10.90
CA HIS A 33 0.82 -16.95 -10.41
C HIS A 33 2.02 -15.99 -10.47
N GLY A 34 1.75 -14.69 -10.58
CA GLY A 34 2.75 -13.62 -10.69
C GLY A 34 3.02 -12.89 -9.37
N SER A 35 2.95 -13.57 -8.22
CA SER A 35 3.21 -12.97 -6.90
C SER A 35 4.56 -12.25 -6.81
N TRP A 36 5.56 -12.73 -7.54
CA TRP A 36 6.90 -12.13 -7.61
C TRP A 36 6.92 -10.75 -8.30
N LEU A 37 5.88 -10.38 -9.06
CA LEU A 37 5.69 -9.04 -9.64
C LEU A 37 4.85 -8.12 -8.75
N ASN A 38 4.30 -8.64 -7.65
CA ASN A 38 3.49 -7.84 -6.73
C ASN A 38 4.41 -7.05 -5.80
N ILE A 39 4.54 -5.75 -6.07
CA ILE A 39 5.34 -4.83 -5.26
C ILE A 39 4.91 -4.87 -3.78
N ALA A 40 3.61 -4.99 -3.49
CA ALA A 40 3.13 -5.05 -2.11
C ALA A 40 3.63 -6.30 -1.36
N GLU A 41 3.73 -7.45 -2.04
CA GLU A 41 4.27 -8.68 -1.45
C GLU A 41 5.78 -8.59 -1.22
N LEU A 42 6.52 -7.97 -2.15
CA LEU A 42 7.95 -7.71 -1.98
C LEU A 42 8.22 -6.79 -0.78
N GLU A 43 7.47 -5.69 -0.68
CA GLU A 43 7.57 -4.76 0.45
C GLU A 43 7.25 -5.43 1.77
N LEU A 44 6.18 -6.23 1.83
CA LEU A 44 5.81 -6.96 3.03
C LEU A 44 6.90 -7.97 3.43
N SER A 45 7.55 -8.62 2.46
CA SER A 45 8.68 -9.53 2.72
C SER A 45 9.91 -8.80 3.27
N VAL A 46 10.23 -7.60 2.77
CA VAL A 46 11.32 -6.77 3.30
C VAL A 46 10.98 -6.29 4.71
N PHE A 47 9.76 -5.76 4.91
CA PHE A 47 9.26 -5.33 6.22
C PHE A 47 9.33 -6.45 7.25
N THR A 48 8.89 -7.66 6.88
CA THR A 48 8.91 -8.81 7.79
C THR A 48 10.33 -9.17 8.22
N ARG A 49 11.28 -9.19 7.27
CA ARG A 49 12.69 -9.51 7.56
C ARG A 49 13.38 -8.45 8.41
N GLN A 50 13.06 -7.17 8.19
CA GLN A 50 13.75 -6.06 8.84
C GLN A 50 13.11 -5.64 10.18
N CYS A 51 11.79 -5.75 10.31
CA CYS A 51 11.05 -5.18 11.42
C CYS A 51 10.36 -6.22 12.32
N LEU A 52 9.98 -7.38 11.77
CA LEU A 52 9.16 -8.40 12.46
C LEU A 52 9.96 -9.66 12.87
N ASN A 53 11.29 -9.58 12.92
CA ASN A 53 12.15 -10.71 13.31
C ASN A 53 12.05 -11.11 14.79
N LYS A 54 11.23 -10.42 15.58
CA LYS A 54 11.00 -10.67 17.01
C LYS A 54 9.52 -10.56 17.33
N ARG A 55 9.09 -11.25 18.39
CA ARG A 55 7.74 -11.11 18.93
C ARG A 55 7.50 -9.66 19.34
N ILE A 56 6.35 -9.12 18.95
CA ILE A 56 5.89 -7.79 19.33
C ILE A 56 4.76 -7.97 20.36
N PRO A 57 4.83 -7.28 21.51
CA PRO A 57 3.91 -7.54 22.63
C PRO A 57 2.47 -7.09 22.37
N ASP A 58 2.27 -6.05 21.57
CA ASP A 58 0.97 -5.43 21.34
C ASP A 58 0.92 -4.70 19.98
N ILE A 59 -0.29 -4.29 19.59
CA ILE A 59 -0.55 -3.65 18.29
C ILE A 59 -0.01 -2.22 18.20
N GLU A 60 0.05 -1.48 19.30
CA GLU A 60 0.52 -0.09 19.33
C GLU A 60 2.04 -0.03 19.07
N THR A 61 2.78 -0.97 19.67
CA THR A 61 4.20 -1.20 19.44
C THR A 61 4.45 -1.62 17.99
N LEU A 62 3.59 -2.47 17.41
CA LEU A 62 3.69 -2.87 16.01
C LEU A 62 3.51 -1.66 15.07
N GLN A 63 2.48 -0.85 15.32
CA GLN A 63 2.18 0.35 14.51
C GLN A 63 3.33 1.35 14.56
N THR A 64 3.87 1.61 15.75
CA THR A 64 5.00 2.53 15.94
C THR A 64 6.23 2.06 15.16
N LYS A 65 6.54 0.75 15.25
CA LYS A 65 7.67 0.16 14.51
C LYS A 65 7.46 0.18 13.00
N ALA A 66 6.24 -0.09 12.54
CA ALA A 66 5.89 -0.02 11.12
C ALA A 66 6.10 1.39 10.57
N TYR A 67 5.59 2.40 11.28
CA TYR A 67 5.74 3.81 10.92
C TYR A 67 7.21 4.24 10.85
N LEU A 68 8.00 3.95 11.88
CA LEU A 68 9.43 4.31 11.90
C LEU A 68 10.22 3.60 10.79
N TRP A 69 9.90 2.34 10.51
CA TRP A 69 10.52 1.60 9.42
C TRP A 69 10.18 2.21 8.05
N GLU A 70 8.92 2.55 7.82
CA GLU A 70 8.45 3.19 6.59
C GLU A 70 9.15 4.54 6.35
N GLN A 71 9.21 5.39 7.38
CA GLN A 71 9.88 6.70 7.29
C GLN A 71 11.36 6.54 6.91
N ASN A 72 12.11 5.70 7.64
CA ASN A 72 13.52 5.45 7.36
C ASN A 72 13.74 4.90 5.94
N ARG A 73 12.87 4.01 5.48
CA ARG A 73 12.94 3.41 4.13
C ARG A 73 12.66 4.47 3.06
N ASN A 74 11.65 5.32 3.25
CA ASN A 74 11.30 6.39 2.32
C ASN A 74 12.38 7.47 2.25
N GLU A 75 13.01 7.81 3.38
CA GLU A 75 14.15 8.74 3.42
C GLU A 75 15.40 8.16 2.75
N SER A 76 15.62 6.84 2.87
CA SER A 76 16.74 6.15 2.25
C SER A 76 16.55 5.94 0.73
N GLN A 77 15.31 5.78 0.26
CA GLN A 77 14.99 5.66 -1.16
C GLN A 77 14.76 7.04 -1.80
N LYS A 78 15.85 7.74 -2.13
CA LYS A 78 15.81 9.03 -2.85
C LYS A 78 15.29 8.98 -4.29
N GLU A 79 14.98 7.80 -4.86
CA GLU A 79 14.44 7.72 -6.22
C GLU A 79 13.04 7.06 -6.30
N LEU A 80 12.08 7.91 -6.66
CA LEU A 80 10.81 7.69 -7.35
C LEU A 80 9.71 6.78 -6.76
N ILE A 81 9.99 5.81 -5.88
CA ILE A 81 8.93 4.90 -5.38
C ILE A 81 8.33 5.38 -4.04
N GLY A 82 9.13 5.99 -3.15
CA GLY A 82 8.67 6.44 -1.82
C GLY A 82 7.66 7.61 -1.86
N ILE A 83 7.76 8.48 -2.88
CA ILE A 83 6.93 9.70 -2.99
C ILE A 83 5.46 9.35 -3.32
N LEU A 84 5.20 8.23 -3.99
CA LEU A 84 3.85 7.83 -4.40
C LEU A 84 3.03 7.22 -3.25
N LEU A 85 3.67 6.50 -2.32
CA LEU A 85 2.98 5.91 -1.16
C LEU A 85 2.63 6.97 -0.10
N GLN A 86 3.49 7.97 0.11
CA GLN A 86 3.23 9.03 1.09
C GLN A 86 2.09 9.97 0.66
N LYS A 87 1.77 10.05 -0.64
CA LYS A 87 0.63 10.82 -1.17
C LYS A 87 -0.71 10.06 -1.19
N MET A 88 -0.73 8.76 -0.95
CA MET A 88 -1.97 7.96 -0.91
C MET A 88 -2.58 7.84 0.49
N LEU A 89 -1.90 8.34 1.52
CA LEU A 89 -2.34 8.33 2.93
C LEU A 89 -2.81 9.70 3.44
N VAL A 90 -3.06 10.66 2.54
CA VAL A 90 -3.69 11.96 2.85
C VAL A 90 -4.94 12.13 2.00
#